data_AF-A0AA91IAP5-F1
#
_entry.id   AF-A0AA91IAP5-F1
#
_cell.length_a   1.000
_cell.length_b   1.000
_cell.length_c   1.000
_cell.angle_alpha   90.00
_cell.angle_beta   90.00
_cell.angle_gamma   90.00
#
_symmetry.space_group_name_H-M   'P 1'
#
loop_
_entity.id
_entity.type
_entity.pdbx_description
1 polymer ?
#
loop_
_entity_poly.entity_id
_entity_poly.type
_entity_poly.pdbx_seq_one_letter_code
_entity_poly.pdbx_strand_id
1 'polypeptide(L)'
;MWQRGDVAEGQDYQLVLVQRRDGTRTYVLCEVGQCEGVEERVFVTAVVPRELLVKGDLFGIAKAVKLADGSSFGVEAHGVWLTPEECAAFERHVTWYEMPWLNGLAPVLPPK
;
A
#
# COMPACT_ATOMS: atom_id res chain seq x y z
N MET A 1 -8.53 2.70 7.45
CA MET A 1 -8.17 1.28 7.27
C MET A 1 -9.47 0.48 7.28
N TRP A 2 -9.58 -0.56 6.45
CA TRP A 2 -10.78 -1.41 6.43
C TRP A 2 -10.92 -2.18 7.74
N GLN A 3 -12.14 -2.60 8.03
CA GLN A 3 -12.48 -3.46 9.15
C GLN A 3 -12.57 -4.90 8.69
N ARG A 4 -12.38 -5.84 9.62
CA ARG A 4 -12.57 -7.27 9.35
C ARG A 4 -13.96 -7.58 8.76
N GLY A 5 -14.98 -6.84 9.16
CA GLY A 5 -16.35 -7.00 8.67
C GLY A 5 -16.55 -6.54 7.22
N ASP A 6 -15.63 -5.75 6.67
CA ASP A 6 -15.70 -5.27 5.29
C ASP A 6 -15.29 -6.35 4.27
N VAL A 7 -14.68 -7.46 4.75
CA VAL A 7 -14.14 -8.53 3.90
C VAL A 7 -15.14 -9.70 3.83
N ALA A 8 -16.03 -9.64 2.84
CA ALA A 8 -17.03 -10.67 2.62
C ALA A 8 -16.42 -12.04 2.26
N GLU A 9 -17.13 -13.11 2.57
CA GLU A 9 -16.76 -14.47 2.12
C GLU A 9 -17.14 -14.66 0.65
N GLY A 10 -16.27 -15.34 -0.11
CA GLY A 10 -16.49 -15.63 -1.53
C GLY A 10 -16.24 -14.43 -2.46
N GLN A 11 -15.78 -13.30 -1.94
CA GLN A 11 -15.45 -12.10 -2.70
C GLN A 11 -13.93 -11.89 -2.74
N ASP A 12 -13.41 -11.60 -3.93
CA ASP A 12 -12.02 -11.24 -4.13
C ASP A 12 -11.84 -9.72 -4.04
N TYR A 13 -10.76 -9.33 -3.36
CA TYR A 13 -10.43 -7.93 -3.11
C TYR A 13 -8.99 -7.61 -3.52
N GLN A 14 -8.78 -6.35 -3.87
CA GLN A 14 -7.48 -5.72 -4.10
C GLN A 14 -7.31 -4.55 -3.13
N LEU A 15 -6.07 -4.15 -2.89
CA LEU A 15 -5.77 -2.90 -2.22
C LEU A 15 -5.34 -1.85 -3.24
N VAL A 16 -5.95 -0.69 -3.17
CA VAL A 16 -5.50 0.50 -3.87
C VAL A 16 -4.58 1.28 -2.94
N LEU A 17 -3.35 1.51 -3.38
CA LEU A 17 -2.37 2.34 -2.70
C LEU A 17 -2.59 3.79 -3.15
N VAL A 18 -3.01 4.64 -2.23
CA VAL A 18 -3.38 6.04 -2.48
C VAL A 18 -2.36 6.95 -1.83
N GLN A 19 -1.93 8.00 -2.54
CA GLN A 19 -1.14 9.10 -1.99
C GLN A 19 -1.88 10.41 -2.23
N ARG A 20 -2.23 11.11 -1.15
CA ARG A 20 -2.84 12.44 -1.22
C ARG A 20 -1.79 13.51 -1.53
N ARG A 21 -2.26 14.69 -1.95
CA ARG A 21 -1.40 15.86 -2.24
C ARG A 21 -0.50 16.32 -1.09
N ASP A 22 -0.82 15.97 0.15
CA ASP A 22 -0.01 16.28 1.34
C ASP A 22 1.03 15.20 1.67
N GLY A 23 1.16 14.16 0.84
CA GLY A 23 2.03 13.02 1.07
C GLY A 23 1.41 11.92 1.93
N THR A 24 0.20 12.10 2.46
CA THR A 24 -0.50 11.06 3.22
C THR A 24 -0.73 9.83 2.36
N ARG A 25 -0.38 8.66 2.89
CA ARG A 25 -0.53 7.38 2.22
C ARG A 25 -1.54 6.50 2.91
N THR A 26 -2.47 5.95 2.14
CA THR A 26 -3.55 5.10 2.66
C THR A 26 -3.79 3.90 1.76
N TYR A 27 -4.49 2.91 2.32
CA TYR A 27 -5.00 1.74 1.61
C TYR A 27 -6.51 1.84 1.50
N VAL A 28 -7.03 1.64 0.29
CA VAL A 28 -8.46 1.50 0.04
C VAL A 28 -8.73 0.06 -0.36
N LEU A 29 -9.58 -0.62 0.41
CA LEU A 29 -10.07 -1.95 0.07
C LEU A 29 -11.09 -1.81 -1.07
N CYS A 30 -10.94 -2.64 -2.09
CA CYS A 30 -11.79 -2.57 -3.27
C CYS A 30 -12.06 -3.98 -3.81
N GLU A 31 -13.30 -4.25 -4.22
CA GLU A 31 -13.66 -5.49 -4.91
C GLU A 31 -12.99 -5.54 -6.30
N VAL A 32 -12.57 -6.73 -6.73
CA VAL A 32 -12.01 -6.92 -8.07
C VAL A 32 -12.99 -6.38 -9.12
N GLY A 33 -12.49 -5.50 -9.99
CA GLY A 33 -13.28 -4.85 -11.05
C GLY A 33 -13.96 -3.53 -10.63
N GLN A 34 -13.89 -3.11 -9.36
CA GLN A 34 -14.50 -1.87 -8.88
C GLN A 34 -13.48 -0.77 -8.51
N CYS A 35 -12.20 -0.93 -8.88
CA CYS A 35 -11.11 -0.09 -8.36
C CYS A 35 -10.77 1.12 -9.22
N GLU A 36 -11.49 1.33 -10.33
CA GLU A 36 -11.25 2.45 -11.25
C GLU A 36 -11.70 3.80 -10.68
N GLY A 37 -12.67 3.81 -9.77
CA GLY A 37 -13.22 5.03 -9.17
C GLY A 37 -12.45 5.60 -7.98
N VAL A 38 -11.33 5.00 -7.59
CA VAL A 38 -10.58 5.44 -6.40
C VAL A 38 -9.72 6.67 -6.75
N GLU A 39 -10.07 7.83 -6.19
CA GLU A 39 -9.31 9.06 -6.34
C GLU A 39 -7.88 8.93 -5.78
N GLU A 40 -6.93 9.65 -6.39
CA GLU A 40 -5.53 9.69 -5.95
C GLU A 40 -4.85 8.30 -5.88
N ARG A 41 -5.41 7.32 -6.60
CA ARG A 41 -4.82 6.01 -6.81
C ARG A 41 -3.42 6.16 -7.43
N VAL A 42 -2.44 5.54 -6.77
CA VAL A 42 -1.08 5.37 -7.29
C VAL A 42 -0.92 3.96 -7.85
N PHE A 43 -1.18 2.95 -7.02
CA PHE A 43 -1.04 1.54 -7.42
C PHE A 43 -2.26 0.72 -7.02
N VAL A 44 -2.39 -0.44 -7.64
CA VAL A 44 -3.37 -1.46 -7.26
C VAL A 44 -2.64 -2.77 -7.14
N THR A 45 -2.89 -3.52 -6.08
CA THR A 45 -2.31 -4.84 -5.89
C THR A 45 -3.00 -5.87 -6.80
N ALA A 46 -2.36 -7.02 -7.01
CA ALA A 46 -3.07 -8.24 -7.34
C ALA A 46 -4.10 -8.60 -6.24
N VAL A 47 -4.93 -9.60 -6.51
CA VAL A 47 -5.90 -10.11 -5.53
C VAL A 47 -5.17 -10.48 -4.22
N VAL A 48 -5.70 -9.98 -3.11
CA VAL A 48 -5.09 -10.17 -1.79
C VAL A 48 -5.72 -11.37 -1.09
N PRO A 49 -4.91 -12.31 -0.55
CA PRO A 49 -5.43 -13.42 0.24
C PRO A 49 -6.31 -12.93 1.38
N ARG A 50 -7.52 -13.51 1.49
CA ARG A 50 -8.52 -13.10 2.47
C ARG A 50 -7.99 -13.16 3.90
N GLU A 51 -7.20 -14.18 4.24
CA GLU A 51 -6.65 -14.30 5.59
C GLU A 51 -5.73 -13.13 5.98
N LEU A 52 -5.05 -12.51 5.01
CA LEU A 52 -4.19 -11.35 5.26
C LEU A 52 -5.01 -10.07 5.41
N LEU A 53 -6.06 -9.92 4.60
CA LEU A 53 -7.02 -8.81 4.71
C LEU A 53 -7.73 -8.83 6.07
N VAL A 54 -8.24 -10.00 6.49
CA VAL A 54 -8.95 -10.16 7.77
C VAL A 54 -8.06 -9.84 8.97
N LYS A 55 -6.76 -10.14 8.87
CA LYS A 55 -5.77 -9.84 9.92
C LYS A 55 -5.26 -8.40 9.89
N GLY A 56 -5.46 -7.67 8.79
CA GLY A 56 -4.81 -6.37 8.58
C GLY A 56 -3.29 -6.48 8.48
N ASP A 57 -2.76 -7.62 8.03
CA ASP A 57 -1.31 -7.90 8.01
C ASP A 57 -0.63 -7.24 6.80
N LEU A 58 -0.40 -5.92 6.89
CA LEU A 58 0.17 -5.15 5.77
C LEU A 58 1.54 -5.66 5.32
N PHE A 59 2.40 -6.10 6.25
CA PHE A 59 3.70 -6.69 5.92
C PHE A 59 3.54 -8.02 5.19
N GLY A 60 2.66 -8.89 5.69
CA GLY A 60 2.30 -10.14 5.03
C GLY A 60 1.76 -9.92 3.63
N ILE A 61 0.88 -8.92 3.45
CA ILE A 61 0.34 -8.54 2.15
C ILE A 61 1.46 -8.12 1.21
N ALA A 62 2.29 -7.13 1.59
CA ALA A 62 3.37 -6.63 0.75
C ALA A 62 4.37 -7.71 0.32
N LYS A 63 4.56 -8.74 1.17
CA LYS A 63 5.39 -9.90 0.84
C LYS A 63 4.69 -10.89 -0.11
N ALA A 64 3.39 -11.09 0.06
CA ALA A 64 2.62 -12.12 -0.64
C ALA A 64 2.11 -11.66 -2.02
N VAL A 65 1.83 -10.37 -2.20
CA VAL A 65 1.18 -9.85 -3.41
C VAL A 65 2.07 -8.86 -4.17
N LYS A 66 1.87 -8.81 -5.48
CA LYS A 66 2.49 -7.82 -6.37
C LYS A 66 1.53 -6.68 -6.68
N LEU A 67 2.06 -5.59 -7.20
CA LEU A 67 1.27 -4.56 -7.87
C LEU A 67 0.79 -5.08 -9.23
N ALA A 68 -0.20 -4.40 -9.83
CA ALA A 68 -0.79 -4.78 -11.11
C ALA A 68 0.22 -4.80 -12.28
N ASP A 69 1.32 -4.05 -12.16
CA ASP A 69 2.45 -4.05 -13.09
C ASP A 69 3.50 -5.15 -12.81
N GLY A 70 3.27 -6.00 -11.80
CA GLY A 70 4.16 -7.08 -11.39
C GLY A 70 5.26 -6.69 -10.41
N SER A 71 5.40 -5.40 -10.08
CA SER A 71 6.40 -4.91 -9.12
C SER A 71 6.01 -5.23 -7.67
N SER A 72 6.96 -5.10 -6.75
CA SER A 72 6.72 -5.28 -5.31
C SER A 72 6.70 -3.92 -4.63
N PHE A 73 5.85 -3.75 -3.63
CA PHE A 73 5.88 -2.56 -2.77
C PHE A 73 6.35 -2.97 -1.36
N GLY A 74 6.79 -1.99 -0.56
CA GLY A 74 7.17 -2.21 0.83
C GLY A 74 6.16 -1.64 1.81
N VAL A 75 6.34 -1.96 3.08
CA VAL A 75 5.61 -1.34 4.20
C VAL A 75 6.64 -1.02 5.27
N GLU A 76 6.59 0.21 5.80
CA GLU A 76 7.46 0.61 6.92
C GLU A 76 6.78 0.39 8.29
N ALA A 77 7.51 0.64 9.37
CA ALA A 77 7.12 0.28 10.73
C ALA A 77 5.77 0.88 11.21
N HIS A 78 5.34 2.02 10.68
CA HIS A 78 4.05 2.65 11.00
C HIS A 78 2.92 2.22 10.06
N GLY A 79 3.17 1.23 9.19
CA GLY A 79 2.19 0.69 8.27
C GLY A 79 2.00 1.53 7.01
N VAL A 80 2.92 2.45 6.69
CA VAL A 80 2.88 3.22 5.43
C VAL A 80 3.52 2.40 4.31
N TRP A 81 2.86 2.35 3.15
CA TRP A 81 3.43 1.69 1.97
C TRP A 81 4.55 2.53 1.34
N LEU A 82 5.52 1.85 0.74
CA LEU A 82 6.69 2.41 0.05
C LEU A 82 6.76 1.91 -1.40
N THR A 83 7.23 2.75 -2.31
CA THR A 83 7.51 2.34 -3.71
C THR A 83 8.71 1.41 -3.78
N PRO A 84 8.91 0.65 -4.89
CA PRO A 84 10.13 -0.13 -5.09
C PRO A 84 11.41 0.71 -4.94
N GLU A 85 11.41 1.94 -5.45
CA GLU A 85 12.55 2.85 -5.42
C GLU A 85 12.87 3.31 -3.99
N GLU A 86 11.83 3.62 -3.21
CA GLU A 86 11.97 3.99 -1.81
C GLU A 86 12.49 2.81 -0.98
N CYS A 87 11.99 1.60 -1.22
CA CYS A 87 12.53 0.38 -0.59
C CYS A 87 14.02 0.20 -0.89
N ALA A 88 14.42 0.31 -2.16
CA ALA A 88 15.82 0.19 -2.56
C ALA A 88 16.70 1.28 -1.92
N ALA A 89 16.17 2.49 -1.75
CA ALA A 89 16.87 3.58 -1.08
C ALA A 89 17.00 3.34 0.44
N PHE A 90 15.98 2.79 1.10
CA PHE A 90 16.06 2.34 2.50
C PHE A 90 17.13 1.27 2.71
N GLU A 91 17.19 0.26 1.83
CA GLU A 91 18.22 -0.79 1.87
C GLU A 91 19.64 -0.24 1.72
N ARG A 92 19.79 0.90 1.03
CA ARG A 92 21.07 1.61 0.86
C ARG A 92 21.36 2.63 1.95
N HIS A 93 20.51 2.71 2.99
CA HIS A 93 20.63 3.68 4.07
C HIS A 93 20.65 5.15 3.60
N VAL A 94 19.92 5.45 2.53
CA VAL A 94 19.76 6.83 2.04
C VAL A 94 19.11 7.68 3.12
N THR A 95 19.59 8.92 3.28
CA THR A 95 19.05 9.83 4.30
C THR A 95 17.62 10.28 3.95
N TRP A 96 16.85 10.70 4.95
CA TRP A 96 15.46 11.13 4.77
C TRP A 96 15.29 12.22 3.69
N TYR A 97 16.25 13.16 3.61
CA TYR A 97 16.20 14.28 2.67
C TYR A 97 16.59 13.90 1.24
N GLU A 98 17.31 12.79 1.07
CA GLU A 98 17.76 12.29 -0.23
C GLU A 98 16.87 11.16 -0.76
N MET A 99 15.90 10.72 0.04
CA MET A 99 15.00 9.65 -0.33
C MET A 99 14.18 10.05 -1.57
N PRO A 100 14.05 9.16 -2.57
CA PRO A 100 13.31 9.43 -3.80
C PRO A 100 11.80 9.34 -3.57
N TRP A 101 11.27 10.24 -2.74
CA TRP A 101 9.87 10.24 -2.38
C TRP A 101 8.99 10.33 -3.62
N LEU A 102 7.97 9.47 -3.70
CA LEU A 102 6.97 9.56 -4.74
C LEU A 102 6.40 10.98 -4.84
N ASN A 103 6.46 11.56 -6.04
CA ASN A 103 6.07 12.94 -6.34
C ASN A 103 6.84 14.03 -5.54
N GLY A 104 7.99 13.70 -4.97
CA GLY A 104 8.76 14.59 -4.09
C GLY A 104 8.12 14.81 -2.72
N LEU A 105 7.11 14.01 -2.35
CA LEU A 105 6.33 14.17 -1.13
C LEU A 105 6.65 13.04 -0.15
N ALA A 106 7.34 13.39 0.94
CA ALA A 106 7.60 12.46 2.02
C ALA A 106 6.28 11.96 2.64
N PRO A 107 6.19 10.67 3.02
CA PRO A 107 5.00 10.15 3.64
C PRO A 107 4.75 10.79 5.01
N VAL A 108 3.47 11.07 5.30
CA VAL A 108 3.05 11.45 6.65
C VAL A 108 3.00 10.17 7.50
N LEU A 109 3.95 10.06 8.43
CA LEU A 109 4.01 8.93 9.36
C LEU A 109 3.09 9.20 10.57
N PRO A 110 2.17 8.29 10.93
CA PRO A 110 1.39 8.45 12.14
C PRO A 110 2.30 8.37 13.38
N PRO A 111 1.95 9.08 14.48
CA PRO A 111 2.70 9.00 15.73
C PRO A 111 2.70 7.56 16.27
N LYS A 112 3.81 7.18 16.91
CA LYS A 112 3.97 5.87 17.58
C LYS A 112 3.12 5.74 18.84
#